data_AF-A0A836N7K6-F1
#
_entry.id   AF-A0A836N7K6-F1
#
_cell.length_a   1.000
_cell.length_b   1.000
_cell.length_c   1.000
_cell.angle_alpha   90.00
_cell.angle_beta   90.00
_cell.angle_gamma   90.00
#
_symmetry.space_group_name_H-M   'P 1'
#
loop_
_entity.id
_entity.type
_entity.pdbx_description
1 polymer ?
#
loop_
_entity_poly.entity_id
_entity_poly.type
_entity_poly.pdbx_seq_one_letter_code
_entity_poly.pdbx_strand_id
1 'polypeptide(L)'
;MAWSFVQEQVQPGVDNAWRESRGDIGKGMESVPSGGGSQDIIADHQGHQAIIDQRTQDSNIRNDVKHQVDNMVTEYKGNIGDTQNSIHGEENIVDRQYSELKNNHKQEEIQQNNRYNEENKRQKLMPTPSEDALKQMMDDKKERLKGPL
;
A
#
# COMPACT_ATOMS: atom_id res chain seq x y z
N MET A 1 -76.55 2.36 58.21
CA MET A 1 -77.12 3.24 57.17
C MET A 1 -76.08 4.03 56.35
N ALA A 2 -74.77 3.78 56.46
CA ALA A 2 -73.76 4.38 55.56
C ALA A 2 -73.31 3.45 54.43
N TRP A 3 -73.31 2.14 54.67
CA TRP A 3 -72.88 1.12 53.69
C TRP A 3 -73.83 0.99 52.50
N SER A 4 -75.15 1.15 52.72
CA SER A 4 -76.17 1.12 51.67
C SER A 4 -76.08 2.32 50.71
N PHE A 5 -75.73 3.51 51.20
CA PHE A 5 -75.56 4.70 50.37
C PHE A 5 -74.34 4.60 49.43
N VAL A 6 -73.24 4.03 49.93
CA VAL A 6 -72.04 3.77 49.12
C VAL A 6 -72.33 2.75 48.00
N GLN A 7 -73.11 1.72 48.30
CA GLN A 7 -73.53 0.70 47.34
C GLN A 7 -74.41 1.24 46.22
N GLU A 8 -75.30 2.19 46.55
CA GLU A 8 -76.31 2.68 45.60
C GLU A 8 -75.84 3.88 44.78
N GLN A 9 -74.98 4.73 45.33
CA GLN A 9 -74.63 6.02 44.71
C GLN A 9 -73.17 6.08 44.21
N VAL A 10 -72.24 5.39 44.87
CA VAL A 10 -70.80 5.51 44.56
C VAL A 10 -70.32 4.33 43.73
N GLN A 11 -70.72 3.12 44.10
CA GLN A 11 -70.27 1.88 43.45
C GLN A 11 -70.58 1.82 41.94
N PRO A 12 -71.81 2.15 41.49
CA PRO A 12 -72.12 2.16 40.05
C PRO A 12 -71.32 3.20 39.27
N GLY A 13 -71.01 4.35 39.89
CA GLY A 13 -70.19 5.40 39.28
C GLY A 13 -68.73 4.99 39.12
N VAL A 14 -68.16 4.34 40.14
CA VAL A 14 -66.78 3.81 40.10
C VAL A 14 -66.66 2.68 39.07
N ASP A 15 -67.62 1.77 39.03
CA ASP A 15 -67.62 0.64 38.09
C ASP A 15 -67.78 1.12 36.63
N ASN A 16 -68.61 2.14 36.39
CA ASN A 16 -68.79 2.69 35.05
C ASN A 16 -67.55 3.48 34.60
N ALA A 17 -66.97 4.30 35.48
CA ALA A 17 -65.72 5.02 35.21
C ALA A 17 -64.53 4.07 34.96
N TRP A 18 -64.45 2.97 35.69
CA TRP A 18 -63.43 1.95 35.48
C TRP A 18 -63.60 1.22 34.13
N ARG A 19 -64.84 0.88 33.75
CA ARG A 19 -65.13 0.22 32.47
C ARG A 19 -64.85 1.13 31.27
N GLU A 20 -65.19 2.41 31.40
CA GLU A 20 -64.95 3.44 30.38
C GLU A 20 -63.45 3.73 30.25
N SER A 21 -62.74 3.89 31.37
CA SER A 21 -61.29 4.09 31.39
C SER A 21 -60.52 2.88 30.84
N ARG A 22 -60.93 1.65 31.15
CA ARG A 22 -60.38 0.41 30.53
C ARG A 22 -60.58 0.34 29.03
N GLY A 23 -61.71 0.84 28.51
CA GLY A 23 -61.99 0.84 27.08
C GLY A 23 -61.10 1.80 26.29
N ASP A 24 -60.54 2.81 26.95
CA ASP A 24 -59.68 3.81 26.33
C ASP A 24 -58.18 3.58 26.56
N ILE A 25 -57.81 2.73 27.52
CA ILE A 25 -56.43 2.26 27.69
C ILE A 25 -55.99 1.50 26.43
N GLY A 26 -55.02 2.05 25.71
CA GLY A 26 -54.46 1.48 24.48
C GLY A 26 -55.00 2.08 23.17
N LYS A 27 -55.99 2.98 23.21
CA LYS A 27 -56.42 3.72 22.01
C LYS A 27 -55.35 4.74 21.62
N GLY A 28 -54.76 4.56 20.44
CA GLY A 28 -53.74 5.47 19.89
C GLY A 28 -52.29 5.08 20.19
N MET A 29 -52.07 3.98 20.91
CA MET A 29 -50.76 3.34 20.97
C MET A 29 -50.70 2.33 19.82
N GLU A 30 -49.79 2.54 18.86
CA GLU A 30 -49.39 1.48 17.93
C GLU A 30 -49.04 0.25 18.77
N SER A 31 -49.53 -0.94 18.42
CA SER A 31 -49.48 -2.11 19.30
C SER A 31 -48.05 -2.40 19.71
N VAL A 32 -47.67 -1.94 20.90
CA VAL A 32 -46.48 -2.43 21.55
C VAL A 32 -46.88 -3.81 22.06
N PRO A 33 -46.27 -4.90 21.55
CA PRO A 33 -46.68 -6.25 21.88
C PRO A 33 -46.65 -6.42 23.39
N SER A 34 -47.81 -6.74 23.97
CA SER A 34 -47.98 -6.95 25.40
C SER A 34 -47.41 -8.32 25.76
N GLY A 35 -46.08 -8.48 25.69
CA GLY A 35 -45.31 -9.72 25.88
C GLY A 35 -46.13 -10.88 26.43
N GLY A 36 -46.79 -11.62 25.54
CA GLY A 36 -47.75 -12.66 25.86
C GLY A 36 -47.22 -14.04 25.45
N GLY A 37 -46.62 -14.75 26.39
CA GLY A 37 -46.17 -16.12 26.15
C GLY A 37 -45.12 -16.28 25.02
N SER A 38 -44.73 -17.54 24.77
CA SER A 38 -43.62 -17.84 23.83
C SER A 38 -43.94 -17.50 22.36
N GLN A 39 -45.22 -17.43 22.00
CA GLN A 39 -45.63 -17.29 20.60
C GLN A 39 -45.56 -15.84 20.14
N ASP A 40 -45.90 -14.88 21.01
CA ASP A 40 -45.79 -13.45 20.72
C ASP A 40 -44.32 -13.04 20.59
N ILE A 41 -43.45 -13.59 21.44
CA ILE A 41 -41.99 -13.35 21.38
C ILE A 41 -41.40 -13.82 20.04
N ILE A 42 -41.86 -14.96 19.51
CA ILE A 42 -41.41 -15.47 18.21
C ILE A 42 -41.89 -14.56 17.08
N ALA A 43 -43.15 -14.11 17.14
CA ALA A 43 -43.71 -13.20 16.15
C ALA A 43 -42.96 -11.86 16.12
N ASP A 44 -42.66 -11.29 17.29
CA ASP A 44 -41.89 -10.04 17.41
C ASP A 44 -40.47 -10.19 16.84
N HIS A 45 -39.78 -11.27 17.19
CA HIS A 45 -38.45 -11.56 16.66
C HIS A 45 -38.47 -11.67 15.12
N GLN A 46 -39.42 -12.42 14.56
CA GLN A 46 -39.56 -12.55 13.11
C GLN A 46 -39.87 -11.22 12.43
N GLY A 47 -40.77 -10.43 13.00
CA GLY A 47 -41.12 -9.11 12.49
C GLY A 47 -39.95 -8.13 12.54
N HIS A 48 -39.24 -8.07 13.65
CA HIS A 48 -38.04 -7.24 13.78
C HIS A 48 -36.92 -7.67 12.84
N GLN A 49 -36.69 -8.99 12.67
CA GLN A 49 -35.71 -9.49 11.72
C GLN A 49 -36.01 -8.99 10.29
N ALA A 50 -37.27 -9.07 9.85
CA ALA A 50 -37.68 -8.59 8.54
C ALA A 50 -37.46 -7.07 8.37
N ILE A 51 -37.77 -6.27 9.40
CA ILE A 51 -37.54 -4.81 9.38
C ILE A 51 -36.04 -4.49 9.30
N ILE A 52 -35.22 -5.22 10.06
CA ILE A 52 -33.75 -5.05 10.05
C ILE A 52 -33.19 -5.42 8.69
N ASP A 53 -33.62 -6.53 8.10
CA ASP A 53 -33.17 -6.98 6.79
C ASP A 53 -33.56 -5.97 5.69
N GLN A 54 -34.80 -5.47 5.71
CA GLN A 54 -35.26 -4.44 4.78
C GLN A 54 -34.44 -3.16 4.92
N ARG A 55 -34.26 -2.65 6.14
CA ARG A 55 -33.45 -1.45 6.38
C ARG A 55 -31.98 -1.65 5.99
N THR A 56 -31.44 -2.85 6.19
CA THR A 56 -30.07 -3.20 5.78
C THR A 56 -29.93 -3.13 4.26
N GLN A 57 -30.91 -3.67 3.53
CA GLN A 57 -30.97 -3.60 2.06
C GLN A 57 -31.15 -2.15 1.57
N ASP A 58 -32.15 -1.43 2.10
CA ASP A 58 -32.45 -0.03 1.72
C ASP A 58 -31.26 0.90 2.00
N SER A 59 -30.52 0.63 3.07
CA SER A 59 -29.33 1.39 3.45
C SER A 59 -28.07 0.96 2.69
N ASN A 60 -28.17 -0.02 1.78
CA ASN A 60 -27.04 -0.61 1.06
C ASN A 60 -25.91 -1.09 1.98
N ILE A 61 -26.26 -1.54 3.18
CA ILE A 61 -25.30 -2.09 4.13
C ILE A 61 -24.91 -3.48 3.65
N ARG A 62 -23.67 -3.62 3.18
CA ARG A 62 -23.19 -4.90 2.68
C ARG A 62 -22.79 -5.82 3.83
N ASN A 63 -23.16 -7.08 3.72
CA ASN A 63 -22.79 -8.12 4.68
C ASN A 63 -21.38 -8.71 4.42
N ASP A 64 -20.73 -8.34 3.32
CA ASP A 64 -19.46 -8.90 2.86
C ASP A 64 -18.25 -7.97 3.06
N VAL A 65 -18.44 -6.80 3.69
CA VAL A 65 -17.37 -5.80 3.89
C VAL A 65 -16.13 -6.41 4.54
N LYS A 66 -16.32 -7.27 5.55
CA LYS A 66 -15.20 -7.93 6.22
C LYS A 66 -14.38 -8.77 5.22
N HIS A 67 -15.05 -9.60 4.43
CA HIS A 67 -14.38 -10.44 3.44
C HIS A 67 -13.70 -9.61 2.35
N GLN A 68 -14.35 -8.54 1.87
CA GLN A 68 -13.75 -7.62 0.91
C GLN A 68 -12.47 -6.97 1.46
N VAL A 69 -12.52 -6.50 2.71
CA VAL A 69 -11.36 -5.90 3.38
C VAL A 69 -10.26 -6.94 3.62
N ASP A 70 -10.59 -8.15 4.08
CA ASP A 70 -9.62 -9.22 4.30
C ASP A 70 -8.91 -9.60 2.99
N ASN A 71 -9.66 -9.72 1.88
CA ASN A 71 -9.10 -9.98 0.55
C ASN A 71 -8.16 -8.86 0.13
N MET A 72 -8.61 -7.60 0.25
CA MET A 72 -7.82 -6.42 -0.11
C MET A 72 -6.51 -6.35 0.70
N VAL A 73 -6.57 -6.60 2.02
CA VAL A 73 -5.38 -6.65 2.88
C VAL A 73 -4.43 -7.77 2.45
N THR A 74 -4.97 -8.93 2.07
CA THR A 74 -4.18 -10.07 1.62
C THR A 74 -3.47 -9.77 0.31
N GLU A 75 -4.18 -9.20 -0.68
CA GLU A 75 -3.61 -8.76 -1.95
C GLU A 75 -2.54 -7.70 -1.76
N TYR A 76 -2.79 -6.68 -0.93
CA TYR A 76 -1.79 -5.65 -0.66
C TYR A 76 -0.53 -6.21 -0.01
N LYS A 77 -0.66 -7.13 0.94
CA LYS A 77 0.49 -7.79 1.55
C LYS A 77 1.31 -8.58 0.53
N GLY A 78 0.65 -9.27 -0.40
CA GLY A 78 1.31 -9.96 -1.51
C GLY A 78 2.09 -8.99 -2.41
N ASN A 79 1.41 -7.95 -2.91
CA ASN A 79 2.01 -6.95 -3.80
C ASN A 79 3.19 -6.20 -3.15
N ILE A 80 3.11 -5.90 -1.86
CA ILE A 80 4.20 -5.31 -1.09
C ILE A 80 5.39 -6.28 -1.02
N GLY A 81 5.15 -7.57 -0.77
CA GLY A 81 6.19 -8.60 -0.76
C GLY A 81 6.88 -8.74 -2.12
N ASP A 82 6.13 -8.78 -3.21
CA ASP A 82 6.68 -8.88 -4.56
C ASP A 82 7.50 -7.64 -4.95
N THR A 83 7.02 -6.46 -4.58
CA THR A 83 7.74 -5.19 -4.79
C THR A 83 9.04 -5.18 -3.98
N GLN A 84 9.00 -5.60 -2.72
CA GLN A 84 10.18 -5.68 -1.87
C GLN A 84 11.23 -6.65 -2.44
N ASN A 85 10.81 -7.82 -2.90
CA ASN A 85 11.71 -8.80 -3.53
C ASN A 85 12.36 -8.24 -4.81
N SER A 86 11.60 -7.49 -5.61
CA SER A 86 12.10 -6.83 -6.82
C SER A 86 13.15 -5.76 -6.47
N ILE A 87 12.86 -4.91 -5.48
CA ILE A 87 13.79 -3.88 -4.99
C ILE A 87 15.08 -4.52 -4.50
N HIS A 88 15.00 -5.57 -3.67
CA HIS A 88 16.21 -6.27 -3.21
C HIS A 88 17.00 -6.92 -4.35
N GLY A 89 16.33 -7.41 -5.40
CA GLY A 89 16.98 -7.88 -6.62
C GLY A 89 17.78 -6.78 -7.31
N GLU A 90 17.17 -5.60 -7.48
CA GLU A 90 17.82 -4.44 -8.10
C GLU A 90 18.96 -3.88 -7.24
N GLU A 91 18.79 -3.79 -5.92
CA GLU A 91 19.83 -3.37 -4.97
C GLU A 91 21.09 -4.21 -5.13
N ASN A 92 20.96 -5.54 -5.19
CA ASN A 92 22.09 -6.45 -5.40
C ASN A 92 22.81 -6.21 -6.73
N ILE A 93 22.06 -5.90 -7.80
CA ILE A 93 22.64 -5.60 -9.12
C ILE A 93 23.42 -4.29 -9.06
N VAL A 94 22.85 -3.25 -8.44
CA VAL A 94 23.49 -1.94 -8.30
C VAL A 94 24.76 -2.04 -7.48
N ASP A 95 24.75 -2.76 -6.34
CA ASP A 95 25.92 -2.96 -5.50
C ASP A 95 27.05 -3.70 -6.25
N ARG A 96 26.68 -4.69 -7.06
CA ARG A 96 27.62 -5.42 -7.92
C ARG A 96 28.24 -4.49 -8.97
N GLN A 97 27.40 -3.73 -9.69
CA GLN A 97 27.86 -2.78 -10.70
C GLN A 97 28.77 -1.70 -10.10
N TYR A 98 28.42 -1.18 -8.93
CA TYR A 98 29.24 -0.21 -8.22
C TYR A 98 30.61 -0.78 -7.84
N SER A 99 30.63 -2.01 -7.33
CA SER A 99 31.87 -2.71 -6.98
C SER A 99 32.75 -2.96 -8.19
N GLU A 100 32.17 -3.40 -9.31
CA GLU A 100 32.87 -3.58 -10.58
C GLU A 100 33.46 -2.27 -11.09
N LEU A 101 32.66 -1.21 -11.12
CA LEU A 101 33.08 0.11 -11.59
C LEU A 101 34.25 0.65 -10.74
N LYS A 102 34.14 0.55 -9.41
CA LYS A 102 35.20 0.95 -8.48
C LYS A 102 36.50 0.18 -8.73
N ASN A 103 36.41 -1.13 -8.93
CA ASN A 103 37.57 -1.97 -9.18
C ASN A 103 38.20 -1.63 -10.54
N ASN A 104 37.38 -1.45 -11.58
CA ASN A 104 37.85 -1.09 -12.92
C ASN A 104 38.59 0.25 -12.90
N HIS A 105 38.03 1.29 -12.28
CA HIS A 105 38.71 2.58 -12.18
C HIS A 105 40.07 2.47 -11.48
N LYS A 106 40.15 1.73 -10.38
CA LYS A 106 41.42 1.51 -9.68
C LYS A 106 42.45 0.79 -10.56
N GLN A 107 42.01 -0.21 -11.33
CA GLN A 107 42.90 -0.93 -12.24
C GLN A 107 43.37 -0.05 -13.40
N GLU A 108 42.46 0.71 -14.00
CA GLU A 108 42.77 1.64 -15.09
C GLU A 108 43.74 2.73 -14.65
N GLU A 109 43.55 3.30 -13.45
CA GLU A 109 44.47 4.28 -12.86
C GLU A 109 45.90 3.72 -12.76
N ILE A 110 46.04 2.51 -12.20
CA ILE A 110 47.34 1.84 -12.06
C ILE A 110 47.95 1.58 -13.45
N GLN A 111 47.16 1.04 -14.38
CA GLN A 111 47.63 0.74 -15.73
C GLN A 111 48.08 1.99 -16.47
N GLN A 112 47.29 3.07 -16.41
CA GLN A 112 47.61 4.33 -17.05
C GLN A 112 48.89 4.93 -16.48
N ASN A 113 49.03 4.97 -15.16
CA ASN A 113 50.23 5.47 -14.50
C ASN A 113 51.48 4.66 -14.89
N ASN A 114 51.36 3.33 -14.94
CA ASN A 114 52.46 2.46 -15.37
C ASN A 114 52.85 2.72 -16.82
N ARG A 115 51.88 2.74 -17.75
CA ARG A 115 52.14 3.01 -19.18
C ARG A 115 52.78 4.38 -19.38
N TYR A 116 52.27 5.41 -18.70
CA TYR A 116 52.82 6.76 -18.76
C TYR A 116 54.27 6.79 -18.28
N ASN A 117 54.56 6.18 -17.12
CA ASN A 117 55.90 6.17 -16.55
C ASN A 117 56.89 5.37 -17.40
N GLU A 118 56.47 4.26 -18.00
CA GLU A 118 57.29 3.49 -18.95
C GLU A 118 57.59 4.29 -20.21
N GLU A 119 56.59 4.95 -20.80
CA GLU A 119 56.76 5.73 -22.01
C GLU A 119 57.67 6.95 -21.77
N ASN A 120 57.49 7.65 -20.64
CA ASN A 120 58.37 8.74 -20.24
C ASN A 120 59.83 8.28 -20.08
N LYS A 121 60.07 7.08 -19.53
CA LYS A 121 61.41 6.49 -19.47
C LYS A 121 61.97 6.16 -20.85
N ARG A 122 61.16 5.56 -21.73
CA ARG A 122 61.56 5.22 -23.11
C ARG A 122 61.98 6.46 -23.87
N GLN A 123 61.20 7.54 -23.81
CA GLN A 123 61.52 8.81 -24.48
C GLN A 123 62.79 9.46 -23.95
N LYS A 124 63.05 9.39 -22.63
CA LYS A 124 64.30 9.88 -22.04
C LYS A 124 65.53 9.05 -22.45
N LEU A 125 65.34 7.75 -22.74
CA LEU A 125 66.40 6.89 -23.26
C LEU A 125 66.61 7.02 -24.77
N MET A 126 65.67 7.62 -25.51
CA MET A 126 65.88 7.87 -26.93
C MET A 126 67.04 8.86 -27.09
N PRO A 127 68.16 8.44 -27.71
CA PRO A 127 69.26 9.36 -27.95
C PRO A 127 68.74 10.47 -28.86
N THR A 128 68.91 11.71 -28.41
CA THR A 128 68.79 12.85 -29.31
C THR A 128 69.93 12.71 -30.33
N PRO A 129 69.64 12.67 -31.64
CA PRO A 129 70.69 12.60 -32.63
C PRO A 129 71.66 13.76 -32.40
N SER A 130 72.96 13.48 -32.31
CA SER A 130 73.96 14.53 -32.20
C SER A 130 73.88 15.46 -33.41
N GLU A 131 74.29 16.71 -33.26
CA GLU A 131 74.30 17.68 -34.36
C GLU A 131 75.09 17.18 -35.58
N ASP A 132 76.18 16.45 -35.32
CA ASP A 132 76.97 15.76 -36.35
C ASP A 132 76.19 14.62 -37.03
N ALA A 133 75.44 13.81 -36.28
CA ALA A 133 74.59 12.76 -36.86
C ALA A 133 73.47 13.36 -37.73
N LEU A 134 72.90 14.50 -37.32
CA LEU A 134 71.91 15.25 -38.10
C LEU A 134 72.51 15.80 -39.39
N LYS A 135 73.72 16.36 -39.32
CA LYS A 135 74.47 16.82 -40.50
C LYS A 135 74.75 15.69 -41.47
N GLN A 136 75.25 14.57 -40.97
CA GLN A 136 75.57 13.39 -41.78
C GLN A 136 74.31 12.82 -42.45
N MET A 137 73.18 12.72 -41.73
CA MET A 137 71.91 12.30 -42.32
C MET A 137 71.40 13.26 -43.40
N MET A 138 71.58 14.58 -43.21
CA MET A 138 71.21 15.58 -44.23
C MET A 138 72.10 15.49 -45.47
N ASP A 139 73.39 15.26 -45.29
CA ASP A 139 74.35 15.16 -46.39
C ASP A 139 74.18 13.85 -47.17
N ASP A 140 73.98 12.71 -46.50
CA ASP A 140 73.61 11.43 -47.13
C ASP A 140 72.32 11.57 -47.95
N LYS A 141 71.34 12.31 -47.42
CA LYS A 141 70.08 12.56 -48.14
C LYS A 141 70.28 13.45 -49.36
N LYS A 142 71.13 14.49 -49.27
CA LYS A 142 71.49 15.34 -50.41
C LYS A 142 72.24 14.56 -51.49
N GLU A 143 73.19 13.72 -51.10
CA GLU A 143 73.91 12.80 -52.00
C GLU A 143 72.95 11.89 -52.76
N ARG A 144 72.03 11.22 -52.05
CA ARG A 144 71.03 10.34 -52.67
C ARG A 144 70.07 11.07 -53.61
N LEU A 145 69.81 12.36 -53.36
CA LEU A 145 68.95 13.19 -54.22
C LEU A 145 69.67 13.75 -55.45
N LYS A 146 71.01 13.75 -55.49
CA LYS A 146 71.78 14.23 -56.65
C LYS A 146 71.68 13.29 -57.86
N GLY A 147 71.29 12.02 -57.66
CA GLY A 147 71.20 11.02 -58.73
C GLY A 147 72.56 10.66 -59.35
N PRO A 148 72.69 9.50 -60.04
CA PRO A 148 73.92 9.20 -60.77
C PRO A 148 74.08 10.16 -61.96
N LEU A 149 75.30 10.71 -62.09
CA LEU A 149 75.74 11.61 -63.18
C LEU A 149 75.68 10.94 -64.56
#